data_AF-A0A9Q0PW71-F1
#
_entry.id   AF-A0A9Q0PW71-F1
#
_cell.length_a   1.000
_cell.length_b   1.000
_cell.length_c   1.000
_cell.angle_alpha   90.00
_cell.angle_beta   90.00
_cell.angle_gamma   90.00
#
_symmetry.space_group_name_H-M   'P 1'
#
loop_
_entity.id
_entity.type
_entity.pdbx_description
1 polymer ?
#
loop_
_entity_poly.entity_id
_entity_poly.type
_entity_poly.pdbx_seq_one_letter_code
_entity_poly.pdbx_strand_id
1 'polypeptide(L)'
;MQNQEGQLAADGETEVTCGIEDWANFGGGGDGDVMQQQSSVPFVGDKEPLSALAAEYQSGSPILLQKIEMLGDKYVAIRRTRGDGNCFFRSFMFSYLEHILEKQDRVEVDRIKANVEECRKTLQSLGYVDFTFEDFFALFLEQLDDVLQGNETSISHEELLNRSREQSVSDYGEFLFCLSFASQQWNLWVKKVTMCTLLHYPMHWVYQFVLYTSTAALVMQCYWCWF
;
A
#
# COMPACT_ATOMS: atom_id res chain seq x y z
N MET A 1 -14.11 29.57 69.28
CA MET A 1 -15.42 30.07 68.82
C MET A 1 -15.17 31.29 67.97
N GLN A 2 -16.02 31.52 66.95
CA GLN A 2 -15.93 32.48 65.81
C GLN A 2 -15.29 31.83 64.58
N ASN A 3 -16.09 31.27 63.65
CA ASN A 3 -16.88 31.87 62.54
C ASN A 3 -15.96 32.31 61.38
N GLN A 4 -15.93 31.65 60.22
CA GLN A 4 -16.87 31.57 59.07
C GLN A 4 -16.50 32.57 57.95
N GLU A 5 -16.68 32.10 56.71
CA GLU A 5 -16.82 32.84 55.42
C GLU A 5 -15.60 33.13 54.53
N GLY A 6 -15.78 32.86 53.23
CA GLY A 6 -15.42 33.81 52.17
C GLY A 6 -14.40 33.34 51.12
N GLN A 7 -14.88 32.80 50.00
CA GLN A 7 -14.18 32.84 48.71
C GLN A 7 -13.97 34.30 48.26
N LEU A 8 -12.84 34.60 47.61
CA LEU A 8 -12.74 35.36 46.36
C LEU A 8 -11.29 35.39 45.84
N ALA A 9 -11.19 35.40 44.51
CA ALA A 9 -10.00 35.14 43.71
C ALA A 9 -8.94 36.26 43.76
N ALA A 10 -7.68 35.86 43.63
CA ALA A 10 -6.60 36.74 43.18
C ALA A 10 -5.63 35.91 42.32
N ASP A 11 -5.64 36.26 41.04
CA ASP A 11 -4.86 35.75 39.94
C ASP A 11 -3.35 35.79 40.25
N GLY A 12 -2.70 34.63 40.16
CA GLY A 12 -1.25 34.48 40.37
C GLY A 12 -0.69 33.54 39.32
N GLU A 13 0.09 34.10 38.41
CA GLU A 13 0.85 33.42 37.36
C GLU A 13 1.59 32.20 37.95
N THR A 14 1.35 31.01 37.38
CA THR A 14 2.19 29.85 37.64
C THR A 14 2.67 29.32 36.30
N GLU A 15 3.99 29.31 36.14
CA GLU A 15 4.73 28.73 35.03
C GLU A 15 4.19 27.33 34.70
N VAL A 16 3.72 27.13 33.47
CA VAL A 16 3.40 25.79 32.96
C VAL A 16 4.72 25.11 32.64
N THR A 17 5.32 24.46 33.64
CA THR A 17 6.25 23.36 33.39
C THR A 17 5.41 22.15 33.00
N CYS A 18 5.34 21.88 31.70
CA CYS A 18 4.85 20.60 31.18
C CYS A 18 5.87 19.53 31.60
N GLY A 19 5.58 18.88 32.74
CA GLY A 19 6.34 17.75 33.25
C GLY A 19 6.32 16.60 32.25
N ILE A 20 7.51 16.09 31.94
CA ILE A 20 7.75 14.88 31.16
C ILE A 20 7.37 13.67 32.03
N GLU A 21 6.09 13.41 32.24
CA GLU A 21 5.62 12.17 32.89
C GLU A 21 4.22 11.81 32.38
N ASP A 22 4.13 11.16 31.21
CA ASP A 22 2.99 10.28 30.89
C ASP A 22 3.18 9.37 29.66
N TRP A 23 4.41 8.91 29.38
CA TRP A 23 4.62 7.87 28.35
C TRP A 23 4.48 6.43 28.87
N ALA A 24 4.33 6.23 30.18
CA ALA A 24 4.25 4.90 30.78
C ALA A 24 2.83 4.29 30.75
N ASN A 25 1.78 5.09 30.51
CA ASN A 25 0.38 4.65 30.60
C ASN A 25 -0.26 4.24 29.26
N PHE A 26 0.41 4.42 28.13
CA PHE A 26 -0.05 3.90 26.83
C PHE A 26 0.44 2.46 26.54
N GLY A 27 1.28 1.88 27.40
CA GLY A 27 1.86 0.54 27.21
C GLY A 27 1.04 -0.62 27.80
N GLY A 28 -0.21 -0.39 28.20
CA GLY A 28 -0.98 -1.33 29.03
C GLY A 28 -2.29 -1.87 28.44
N GLY A 29 -2.50 -1.74 27.12
CA GLY A 29 -3.75 -2.16 26.47
C GLY A 29 -3.54 -3.17 25.34
N GLY A 30 -3.65 -4.46 25.64
CA GLY A 30 -4.24 -5.46 24.71
C GLY A 30 -3.56 -5.81 23.39
N ASP A 31 -2.42 -5.24 23.00
CA ASP A 31 -1.83 -5.47 21.67
C ASP A 31 -1.02 -6.77 21.51
N GLY A 32 -0.98 -7.62 22.55
CA GLY A 32 -0.27 -8.90 22.51
C GLY A 32 -0.94 -9.96 21.62
N ASP A 33 -2.28 -9.95 21.53
CA ASP A 33 -3.03 -11.01 20.83
C ASP A 33 -3.17 -10.76 19.31
N VAL A 34 -3.16 -9.50 18.87
CA VAL A 34 -3.29 -9.14 17.44
C VAL A 34 -2.03 -9.50 16.65
N MET A 35 -0.85 -9.29 17.25
CA MET A 35 0.44 -9.66 16.64
C MET A 35 0.66 -11.18 16.57
N GLN A 36 0.01 -11.97 17.43
CA GLN A 36 0.26 -13.41 17.51
C GLN A 36 -0.58 -14.22 16.51
N GLN A 37 -1.80 -13.77 16.19
CA GLN A 37 -2.70 -14.48 15.26
C GLN A 37 -2.31 -14.37 13.77
N GLN A 38 -1.65 -13.28 13.34
CA GLN A 38 -1.28 -13.08 11.94
C GLN A 38 -0.05 -13.91 11.52
N SER A 39 0.77 -14.37 12.46
CA SER A 39 2.02 -15.09 12.17
C SER A 39 1.82 -16.48 11.55
N SER A 40 0.65 -17.11 11.75
CA SER A 40 0.37 -18.49 11.30
C SER A 40 -0.24 -18.59 9.91
N VAL A 41 -0.83 -17.52 9.38
CA VAL A 41 -1.52 -17.51 8.08
C VAL A 41 -0.52 -17.14 6.99
N PRO A 42 -0.28 -17.92 5.94
CA PRO A 42 0.68 -17.54 4.89
C PRO A 42 0.29 -16.22 4.21
N PHE A 43 1.28 -15.50 3.69
CA PHE A 43 1.06 -14.25 2.96
C PHE A 43 0.14 -14.42 1.76
N VAL A 44 0.34 -15.51 1.02
CA VAL A 44 -0.51 -15.96 -0.07
C VAL A 44 -0.96 -17.40 0.21
N GLY A 45 -2.26 -17.58 0.41
CA GLY A 45 -2.89 -18.89 0.66
C GLY A 45 -2.98 -19.75 -0.59
N ASP A 46 -3.44 -20.99 -0.45
CA ASP A 46 -3.71 -21.89 -1.58
C ASP A 46 -5.02 -21.53 -2.31
N LYS A 47 -5.25 -22.15 -3.48
CA LYS A 47 -6.55 -22.04 -4.17
C LYS A 47 -7.58 -22.85 -3.40
N GLU A 48 -8.65 -22.19 -3.00
CA GLU A 48 -9.78 -22.78 -2.28
C GLU A 48 -11.07 -22.66 -3.08
N PRO A 49 -11.99 -23.63 -2.98
CA PRO A 49 -13.30 -23.51 -3.61
C PRO A 49 -14.12 -22.39 -2.95
N LEU A 50 -15.04 -21.76 -3.71
CA LEU A 50 -15.93 -20.74 -3.16
C LEU A 50 -16.84 -21.26 -2.04
N SER A 51 -17.03 -22.58 -1.93
CA SER A 51 -17.74 -23.20 -0.81
C SER A 51 -17.05 -22.98 0.54
N ALA A 52 -15.71 -22.86 0.56
CA ALA A 52 -14.97 -22.52 1.78
C ALA A 52 -15.34 -21.11 2.27
N LEU A 53 -15.51 -20.16 1.35
CA LEU A 53 -15.99 -18.82 1.68
C LEU A 53 -17.45 -18.84 2.15
N ALA A 54 -18.32 -19.62 1.49
CA ALA A 54 -19.72 -19.74 1.93
C ALA A 54 -19.83 -20.28 3.36
N ALA A 55 -19.00 -21.26 3.73
CA ALA A 55 -18.98 -21.85 5.06
C ALA A 55 -18.64 -20.83 6.17
N GLU A 56 -17.76 -19.86 5.90
CA GLU A 56 -17.41 -18.78 6.84
C GLU A 56 -18.60 -17.85 7.13
N TYR A 57 -19.48 -17.67 6.15
CA TYR A 57 -20.66 -16.80 6.25
C TYR A 57 -21.94 -17.56 6.57
N GLN A 58 -21.87 -18.86 6.89
CA GLN A 58 -23.04 -19.71 7.16
C GLN A 58 -23.90 -19.20 8.34
N SER A 59 -23.25 -18.64 9.36
CA SER A 59 -23.89 -18.00 10.53
C SER A 59 -24.07 -16.48 10.37
N GLY A 60 -23.64 -15.93 9.22
CA GLY A 60 -23.64 -14.49 8.94
C GLY A 60 -24.90 -14.01 8.22
N SER A 61 -24.74 -12.94 7.44
CA SER A 61 -25.86 -12.33 6.71
C SER A 61 -26.29 -13.19 5.52
N PRO A 62 -27.60 -13.51 5.36
CA PRO A 62 -28.10 -14.26 4.21
C PRO A 62 -27.85 -13.54 2.87
N ILE A 63 -27.70 -12.22 2.88
CA ILE A 63 -27.37 -11.42 1.69
C ILE A 63 -25.95 -11.75 1.19
N LEU A 64 -25.00 -12.00 2.09
CA LEU A 64 -23.63 -12.34 1.71
C LEU A 64 -23.56 -13.75 1.10
N LEU A 65 -24.30 -14.70 1.65
CA LEU A 65 -24.40 -16.05 1.09
C LEU A 65 -24.95 -16.02 -0.35
N GLN A 66 -26.00 -15.24 -0.60
CA GLN A 66 -26.55 -15.08 -1.96
C GLN A 66 -25.54 -14.43 -2.92
N LYS A 67 -24.72 -13.49 -2.45
CA LYS A 67 -23.64 -12.91 -3.25
C LYS A 67 -22.53 -13.92 -3.56
N ILE A 68 -22.15 -14.75 -2.59
CA ILE A 68 -21.15 -15.81 -2.78
C ILE A 68 -21.65 -16.86 -3.79
N GLU A 69 -22.94 -17.21 -3.73
CA GLU A 69 -23.57 -18.11 -4.71
C GLU A 69 -23.47 -17.53 -6.14
N MET A 70 -23.84 -16.27 -6.33
CA MET A 70 -23.70 -15.58 -7.63
C MET A 70 -22.24 -15.48 -8.12
N LEU A 71 -21.26 -15.48 -7.21
CA LEU A 71 -19.84 -15.53 -7.58
C LEU A 71 -19.43 -16.94 -8.02
N GLY A 72 -20.04 -17.98 -7.46
CA GLY A 72 -19.84 -19.39 -7.83
C GLY A 72 -20.08 -19.68 -9.31
N ASP A 73 -21.02 -18.96 -9.93
CA ASP A 73 -21.32 -19.11 -11.36
C ASP A 73 -20.20 -18.56 -12.27
N LYS A 74 -19.35 -17.66 -11.76
CA LYS A 74 -18.34 -16.94 -12.55
C LYS A 74 -16.90 -17.31 -12.19
N TYR A 75 -16.66 -17.70 -10.95
CA TYR A 75 -15.34 -17.94 -10.40
C TYR A 75 -15.24 -19.35 -9.83
N VAL A 76 -14.18 -20.06 -10.19
CA VAL A 76 -13.98 -21.46 -9.79
C VAL A 76 -13.33 -21.59 -8.41
N ALA A 77 -12.45 -20.65 -8.08
CA ALA A 77 -11.68 -20.67 -6.84
C ALA A 77 -11.39 -19.25 -6.35
N ILE A 78 -11.06 -19.16 -5.06
CA ILE A 78 -10.50 -17.98 -4.43
C ILE A 78 -9.12 -18.29 -3.90
N ARG A 79 -8.30 -17.26 -3.75
CA ARG A 79 -7.01 -17.34 -3.05
C ARG A 79 -6.99 -16.22 -2.02
N ARG A 80 -6.77 -16.57 -0.74
CA ARG A 80 -6.70 -15.58 0.33
C ARG A 80 -5.30 -15.00 0.44
N THR A 81 -5.21 -13.72 0.81
CA THR A 81 -3.96 -13.07 1.23
C THR A 81 -4.08 -12.65 2.69
N ARG A 82 -2.95 -12.59 3.39
CA ARG A 82 -2.91 -12.11 4.78
C ARG A 82 -3.47 -10.67 4.87
N GLY A 83 -4.28 -10.41 5.90
CA GLY A 83 -4.93 -9.11 6.14
C GLY A 83 -4.08 -8.18 7.00
N ASP A 84 -2.93 -7.74 6.48
CA ASP A 84 -1.93 -6.92 7.19
C ASP A 84 -1.78 -5.50 6.63
N GLY A 85 -2.78 -5.02 5.89
CA GLY A 85 -2.76 -3.71 5.22
C GLY A 85 -2.20 -3.76 3.79
N ASN A 86 -1.38 -4.76 3.46
CA ASN A 86 -0.77 -4.89 2.13
C ASN A 86 -1.49 -5.88 1.19
N CYS A 87 -2.64 -6.42 1.63
CA CYS A 87 -3.39 -7.47 0.94
C CYS A 87 -3.73 -7.14 -0.53
N PHE A 88 -4.00 -5.88 -0.87
CA PHE A 88 -4.28 -5.44 -2.23
C PHE A 88 -3.06 -5.63 -3.15
N PHE A 89 -1.93 -5.06 -2.78
CA PHE A 89 -0.70 -5.14 -3.57
C PHE A 89 -0.21 -6.57 -3.67
N ARG A 90 -0.29 -7.32 -2.57
CA ARG A 90 0.04 -8.75 -2.52
C ARG A 90 -0.81 -9.58 -3.48
N SER A 91 -2.13 -9.35 -3.48
CA SER A 91 -3.07 -10.02 -4.39
C SER A 91 -2.79 -9.65 -5.86
N PHE A 92 -2.54 -8.37 -6.13
CA PHE A 92 -2.24 -7.88 -7.47
C PHE A 92 -0.95 -8.51 -8.01
N MET A 93 0.13 -8.46 -7.24
CA MET A 93 1.44 -8.98 -7.64
C MET A 93 1.38 -10.47 -7.96
N PHE A 94 0.78 -11.26 -7.07
CA PHE A 94 0.62 -12.69 -7.31
C PHE A 94 -0.24 -12.96 -8.55
N SER A 95 -1.40 -12.30 -8.67
CA SER A 95 -2.30 -12.50 -9.81
C SER A 95 -1.66 -12.09 -11.14
N TYR A 96 -0.83 -11.04 -11.15
CA TYR A 96 -0.15 -10.57 -12.34
C TYR A 96 0.96 -11.54 -12.77
N LEU A 97 1.80 -11.97 -11.84
CA LEU A 97 2.84 -12.96 -12.11
C LEU A 97 2.26 -14.33 -12.50
N GLU A 98 1.19 -14.78 -11.84
CA GLU A 98 0.47 -16.01 -12.20
C GLU A 98 -0.09 -15.90 -13.64
N HIS A 99 -0.64 -14.75 -14.02
CA HIS A 99 -1.14 -14.52 -15.38
C HIS A 99 -0.03 -14.61 -16.43
N ILE A 100 1.13 -13.98 -16.19
CA ILE A 100 2.28 -14.07 -17.11
C ILE A 100 2.81 -15.50 -17.18
N LEU A 101 2.90 -16.20 -16.03
CA LEU A 101 3.32 -17.59 -15.98
C LEU A 101 2.40 -18.51 -16.82
N GLU A 102 1.08 -18.29 -16.77
CA GLU A 102 0.11 -19.08 -17.53
C GLU A 102 0.07 -18.72 -19.03
N LYS A 103 0.16 -17.42 -19.37
CA LYS A 103 -0.01 -16.92 -20.74
C LYS A 103 1.28 -16.83 -21.53
N GLN A 104 2.42 -16.75 -20.86
CA GLN A 104 3.73 -16.54 -21.46
C GLN A 104 3.77 -15.32 -22.39
N ASP A 105 3.09 -14.24 -21.97
CA ASP A 105 2.95 -13.01 -22.76
C ASP A 105 4.21 -12.13 -22.65
N ARG A 106 5.16 -12.36 -23.57
CA ARG A 106 6.41 -11.60 -23.63
C ARG A 106 6.19 -10.12 -23.97
N VAL A 107 5.15 -9.79 -24.75
CA VAL A 107 4.87 -8.42 -25.14
C VAL A 107 4.44 -7.60 -23.92
N GLU A 108 3.61 -8.19 -23.06
CA GLU A 108 3.22 -7.58 -21.80
C GLU A 108 4.40 -7.43 -20.84
N VAL A 109 5.30 -8.41 -20.78
CA VAL A 109 6.54 -8.31 -19.98
C VAL A 109 7.42 -7.16 -20.46
N ASP A 110 7.68 -7.04 -21.76
CA ASP A 110 8.48 -5.94 -22.31
C ASP A 110 7.83 -4.58 -22.02
N ARG A 111 6.50 -4.49 -22.13
CA ARG A 111 5.73 -3.28 -21.83
C ARG A 111 5.85 -2.87 -20.36
N ILE A 112 5.70 -3.81 -19.41
CA ILE A 112 5.78 -3.49 -17.98
C ILE A 112 7.21 -3.12 -17.58
N LYS A 113 8.23 -3.79 -18.14
CA LYS A 113 9.64 -3.43 -17.91
C LYS A 113 9.94 -2.00 -18.34
N ALA A 114 9.43 -1.58 -19.50
CA ALA A 114 9.58 -0.20 -19.97
C ALA A 114 8.89 0.80 -19.02
N ASN A 115 7.68 0.50 -18.55
CA ASN A 115 6.96 1.36 -17.60
C ASN A 115 7.67 1.45 -16.25
N VAL A 116 8.25 0.34 -15.79
CA VAL A 116 9.04 0.27 -14.56
C VAL A 116 10.26 1.20 -14.66
N GLU A 117 10.96 1.17 -15.78
CA GLU A 117 12.11 2.05 -16.03
C GLU A 117 11.71 3.53 -16.13
N GLU A 118 10.55 3.84 -16.73
CA GLU A 118 9.99 5.20 -16.71
C GLU A 118 9.64 5.66 -15.29
N CYS A 119 9.10 4.76 -14.47
CA CYS A 119 8.82 5.04 -13.07
C CYS A 119 10.12 5.34 -12.30
N ARG A 120 11.18 4.54 -12.50
CA ARG A 120 12.50 4.76 -11.91
C ARG A 120 13.03 6.16 -12.24
N LYS A 121 12.99 6.55 -13.53
CA LYS A 121 13.40 7.89 -13.99
C LYS A 121 12.56 9.01 -13.40
N THR A 122 11.26 8.77 -13.22
CA THR A 122 10.37 9.75 -12.58
C THR A 122 10.78 9.96 -11.12
N LEU A 123 11.03 8.89 -10.36
CA LEU A 123 11.48 9.00 -8.97
C LEU A 123 12.81 9.76 -8.85
N GLN A 124 13.76 9.48 -9.76
CA GLN A 124 15.01 10.24 -9.86
C GLN A 124 14.76 11.73 -10.10
N SER A 125 13.84 12.07 -11.01
CA SER A 125 13.50 13.46 -11.32
C SER A 125 12.83 14.20 -10.15
N LEU A 126 12.18 13.46 -9.25
CA LEU A 126 11.59 13.98 -8.01
C LEU A 126 12.61 14.15 -6.88
N GLY A 127 13.88 13.79 -7.10
CA GLY A 127 14.95 13.94 -6.13
C GLY A 127 15.14 12.73 -5.21
N TYR A 128 14.48 11.60 -5.49
CA TYR A 128 14.79 10.34 -4.80
C TYR A 128 16.13 9.80 -5.31
N VAL A 129 16.93 9.25 -4.40
CA VAL A 129 18.26 8.69 -4.72
C VAL A 129 18.12 7.20 -5.05
N ASP A 130 18.79 6.72 -6.09
CA ASP A 130 18.68 5.35 -6.62
C ASP A 130 18.77 4.25 -5.56
N PHE A 131 19.72 4.34 -4.63
CA PHE A 131 19.92 3.32 -3.59
C PHE A 131 18.67 3.09 -2.71
N THR A 132 17.72 4.03 -2.68
CA THR A 132 16.51 3.92 -1.86
C THR A 132 15.44 3.01 -2.47
N PHE A 133 15.50 2.74 -3.78
CA PHE A 133 14.48 1.96 -4.48
C PHE A 133 15.04 0.90 -5.45
N GLU A 134 16.34 0.92 -5.77
CA GLU A 134 16.91 0.09 -6.83
C GLU A 134 16.75 -1.41 -6.61
N ASP A 135 16.94 -1.89 -5.37
CA ASP A 135 16.81 -3.30 -5.02
C ASP A 135 15.37 -3.78 -5.24
N PHE A 136 14.40 -2.93 -4.92
CA PHE A 136 12.99 -3.26 -5.12
C PHE A 136 12.70 -3.46 -6.61
N PHE A 137 13.14 -2.53 -7.47
CA PHE A 137 12.97 -2.65 -8.91
C PHE A 137 13.68 -3.87 -9.48
N ALA A 138 14.90 -4.14 -9.04
CA ALA A 138 15.67 -5.31 -9.46
C ALA A 138 14.93 -6.62 -9.14
N LEU A 139 14.42 -6.75 -7.92
CA LEU A 139 13.67 -7.94 -7.48
C LEU A 139 12.41 -8.16 -8.30
N PHE A 140 11.64 -7.12 -8.63
CA PHE A 140 10.45 -7.30 -9.47
C PHE A 140 10.79 -7.68 -10.90
N LEU A 141 11.82 -7.08 -11.48
CA LEU A 141 12.27 -7.41 -12.83
C LEU A 141 12.79 -8.85 -12.91
N GLU A 142 13.50 -9.32 -11.88
CA GLU A 142 13.93 -10.70 -11.73
C GLU A 142 12.73 -11.66 -11.67
N GLN A 143 11.74 -11.36 -10.83
CA GLN A 143 10.52 -12.17 -10.73
C GLN A 143 9.75 -12.23 -12.07
N LEU A 144 9.75 -11.15 -12.85
CA LEU A 144 9.15 -11.12 -14.19
C LEU A 144 9.91 -11.99 -15.20
N ASP A 145 11.24 -12.02 -15.11
CA ASP A 145 12.07 -12.86 -15.97
C ASP A 145 11.95 -14.35 -15.62
N ASP A 146 11.82 -14.65 -14.34
CA ASP A 146 11.72 -16.02 -13.84
C ASP A 146 10.38 -16.68 -14.17
N VAL A 147 9.28 -15.92 -14.25
CA VAL A 147 7.97 -16.47 -14.67
C VAL A 147 7.88 -16.76 -16.18
N LEU A 148 8.82 -16.24 -16.98
CA LEU A 148 8.90 -16.57 -18.40
C LEU A 148 9.64 -17.91 -18.59
N GLN A 149 9.03 -18.79 -19.37
CA GLN A 149 9.57 -20.10 -19.72
C GLN A 149 10.64 -19.98 -20.81
N GLY A 150 11.66 -20.83 -20.74
CA GLY A 150 12.74 -20.90 -21.73
C GLY A 150 14.05 -20.22 -21.31
N ASN A 151 14.15 -19.78 -20.06
CA ASN A 151 15.38 -19.32 -19.43
C ASN A 151 15.93 -20.42 -18.50
N GLU A 152 17.20 -20.34 -18.11
CA GLU A 152 17.78 -21.27 -17.12
C GLU A 152 17.12 -21.14 -15.73
N THR A 153 16.50 -19.99 -15.45
CA THR A 153 15.90 -19.62 -14.16
C THR A 153 14.36 -19.75 -14.13
N SER A 154 13.74 -20.34 -15.14
CA SER A 154 12.27 -20.42 -15.22
C SER A 154 11.66 -21.16 -14.02
N ILE A 155 10.64 -20.57 -13.39
CA ILE A 155 10.00 -21.13 -12.19
C ILE A 155 8.69 -21.87 -12.48
N SER A 156 8.33 -22.78 -11.58
CA SER A 156 7.04 -23.46 -11.57
C SER A 156 5.98 -22.62 -10.84
N HIS A 157 4.72 -23.03 -10.95
CA HIS A 157 3.62 -22.41 -10.22
C HIS A 157 3.76 -22.55 -8.70
N GLU A 158 4.26 -23.70 -8.24
CA GLU A 158 4.56 -23.95 -6.83
C GLU A 158 5.69 -23.05 -6.32
N GLU A 159 6.74 -22.87 -7.12
CA GLU A 159 7.86 -22.00 -6.77
C GLU A 159 7.43 -20.53 -6.72
N LEU A 160 6.61 -20.06 -7.67
CA LEU A 160 6.02 -18.73 -7.62
C LEU A 160 5.23 -18.50 -6.31
N LEU A 161 4.45 -19.51 -5.89
CA LEU A 161 3.70 -19.46 -4.64
C LEU A 161 4.60 -19.44 -3.41
N ASN A 162 5.66 -20.24 -3.40
CA ASN A 162 6.64 -20.25 -2.30
C ASN A 162 7.34 -18.91 -2.17
N ARG A 163 7.86 -18.35 -3.27
CA ARG A 163 8.46 -17.01 -3.28
C ARG A 163 7.48 -15.94 -2.80
N SER A 164 6.22 -16.01 -3.23
CA SER A 164 5.18 -15.06 -2.79
C SER A 164 4.79 -15.21 -1.31
N ARG A 165 5.24 -16.27 -0.63
CA ARG A 165 5.10 -16.48 0.81
C ARG A 165 6.32 -16.03 1.61
N GLU A 166 7.41 -15.65 0.95
CA GLU A 166 8.60 -15.12 1.61
C GLU A 166 8.44 -13.64 1.92
N GLN A 167 8.79 -13.24 3.14
CA GLN A 167 8.71 -11.85 3.60
C GLN A 167 9.48 -10.90 2.67
N SER A 168 10.70 -11.28 2.30
CA SER A 168 11.61 -10.49 1.46
C SER A 168 11.15 -10.34 0.02
N VAL A 169 10.23 -11.15 -0.47
CA VAL A 169 9.71 -11.00 -1.84
C VAL A 169 8.38 -10.24 -1.79
N SER A 170 7.55 -10.54 -0.79
CA SER A 170 6.23 -9.92 -0.71
C SER A 170 6.28 -8.45 -0.31
N ASP A 171 7.09 -8.09 0.69
CA ASP A 171 7.18 -6.69 1.15
C ASP A 171 7.78 -5.78 0.05
N TYR A 172 8.58 -6.35 -0.85
CA TYR A 172 9.26 -5.60 -1.90
C TYR A 172 8.35 -5.32 -3.11
N GLY A 173 7.48 -6.26 -3.47
CA GLY A 173 6.43 -6.02 -4.48
C GLY A 173 5.42 -4.96 -4.05
N GLU A 174 5.19 -4.84 -2.74
CA GLU A 174 4.28 -3.87 -2.12
C GLU A 174 4.85 -2.45 -2.19
N PHE A 175 6.14 -2.28 -1.88
CA PHE A 175 6.82 -0.99 -1.94
C PHE A 175 6.89 -0.43 -3.37
N LEU A 176 7.15 -1.28 -4.36
CA LEU A 176 7.18 -0.85 -5.76
C LEU A 176 5.86 -0.32 -6.28
N PHE A 177 4.76 -0.99 -5.92
CA PHE A 177 3.45 -0.53 -6.37
C PHE A 177 3.04 0.75 -5.65
N CYS A 178 3.35 0.91 -4.37
CA CYS A 178 3.18 2.20 -3.67
C CYS A 178 3.95 3.33 -4.37
N LEU A 179 5.22 3.11 -4.70
CA LEU A 179 6.04 4.10 -5.41
C LEU A 179 5.54 4.37 -6.84
N SER A 180 5.11 3.33 -7.55
CA SER A 180 4.58 3.45 -8.91
C SER A 180 3.25 4.17 -8.94
N PHE A 181 2.35 3.89 -8.00
CA PHE A 181 1.09 4.62 -7.86
C PHE A 181 1.32 6.09 -7.47
N ALA A 182 2.29 6.37 -6.60
CA ALA A 182 2.68 7.75 -6.26
C ALA A 182 3.24 8.48 -7.49
N SER A 183 4.12 7.84 -8.27
CA SER A 183 4.69 8.36 -9.51
C SER A 183 3.64 8.61 -10.60
N GLN A 184 2.69 7.68 -10.78
CA GLN A 184 1.61 7.82 -11.78
C GLN A 184 0.59 8.89 -11.37
N GLN A 185 0.21 8.98 -10.09
CA GLN A 185 -0.63 10.07 -9.61
C GLN A 185 0.07 11.43 -9.75
N TRP A 186 1.38 11.49 -9.49
CA TRP A 186 2.18 12.69 -9.73
C TRP A 186 2.18 13.11 -11.21
N ASN A 187 2.44 12.17 -12.12
CA ASN A 187 2.43 12.44 -13.56
C ASN A 187 1.05 12.90 -14.07
N LEU A 188 -0.03 12.28 -13.60
CA LEU A 188 -1.39 12.69 -13.90
C LEU A 188 -1.71 14.08 -13.31
N TRP A 189 -1.22 14.37 -12.11
CA TRP A 189 -1.39 15.66 -11.45
C TRP A 189 -0.63 16.76 -12.20
N VAL A 190 0.64 16.55 -12.55
CA VAL A 190 1.44 17.48 -13.36
C VAL A 190 0.75 17.71 -14.71
N LYS A 191 0.34 16.66 -15.42
CA LYS A 191 -0.38 16.80 -16.70
C LYS A 191 -1.66 17.63 -16.54
N LYS A 192 -2.45 17.40 -15.48
CA LYS A 192 -3.67 18.19 -15.19
C LYS A 192 -3.35 19.65 -14.85
N VAL A 193 -2.32 19.91 -14.05
CA VAL A 193 -1.92 21.26 -13.63
C VAL A 193 -1.30 22.06 -14.79
N THR A 194 -0.44 21.43 -15.59
CA THR A 194 0.15 22.03 -16.78
C THR A 194 -0.92 22.35 -17.83
N MET A 195 -1.90 21.45 -18.03
CA MET A 195 -3.02 21.71 -18.94
C MET A 195 -3.92 22.86 -18.45
N CYS A 196 -4.18 22.95 -17.15
CA CYS A 196 -4.95 24.05 -16.56
C CYS A 196 -4.22 25.41 -16.63
N THR A 197 -2.90 25.44 -16.45
CA THR A 197 -2.09 26.68 -16.49
C THR A 197 -1.90 27.21 -17.92
N LEU A 198 -1.84 26.33 -18.93
CA LEU A 198 -1.70 26.73 -20.34
C LEU A 198 -2.99 27.27 -20.97
N LEU A 199 -4.16 26.99 -20.40
CA LEU A 199 -5.44 27.36 -21.01
C LEU A 199 -6.10 28.61 -20.42
N HIS A 200 -5.69 29.16 -19.27
CA HIS A 200 -6.51 30.19 -18.61
C HIS A 200 -5.84 31.32 -17.79
N TYR A 201 -4.51 31.44 -17.67
CA TYR A 201 -3.94 32.49 -16.78
C TYR A 201 -2.69 33.24 -17.31
N PRO A 202 -2.58 34.56 -17.08
CA PRO A 202 -1.39 35.33 -17.39
C PRO A 202 -0.22 34.97 -16.44
N MET A 203 1.01 34.93 -17.00
CA MET A 203 2.25 34.39 -16.42
C MET A 203 2.53 34.67 -14.93
N HIS A 204 2.10 35.79 -14.36
CA HIS A 204 2.37 36.09 -12.95
C HIS A 204 1.54 35.25 -11.96
N TRP A 205 0.34 34.80 -12.35
CA TRP A 205 -0.48 33.90 -11.52
C TRP A 205 0.03 32.46 -11.54
N VAL A 206 0.76 32.07 -12.59
CA VAL A 206 1.33 30.73 -12.73
C VAL A 206 2.40 30.47 -11.66
N TYR A 207 3.25 31.46 -11.37
CA TYR A 207 4.28 31.36 -10.33
C TYR A 207 3.70 31.22 -8.91
N GLN A 208 2.64 31.98 -8.59
CA GLN A 208 1.98 31.91 -7.29
C GLN A 208 1.27 30.56 -7.09
N PHE A 209 0.66 30.02 -8.16
CA PHE A 209 -0.06 28.75 -8.11
C PHE A 209 0.90 27.56 -7.95
N VAL A 210 2.03 27.54 -8.66
CA VAL A 210 3.06 26.48 -8.56
C VAL A 210 3.61 26.39 -7.13
N LEU A 211 3.92 27.52 -6.49
CA LEU A 211 4.42 27.53 -5.11
C LEU A 211 3.38 27.05 -4.09
N TYR A 212 2.10 27.40 -4.28
CA TYR A 212 1.01 26.96 -3.41
C TYR A 212 0.70 25.47 -3.57
N THR A 213 0.86 24.94 -4.78
CA THR A 213 0.66 23.51 -5.03
C THR A 213 1.82 22.64 -4.57
N SER A 214 3.06 23.12 -4.60
CA SER A 214 4.22 22.37 -4.08
C SER A 214 4.15 22.18 -2.56
N THR A 215 3.67 23.19 -1.83
CA THR A 215 3.44 23.08 -0.39
C THR A 215 2.23 22.21 -0.07
N ALA A 216 1.14 22.30 -0.84
CA ALA A 216 -0.02 21.41 -0.69
C ALA A 216 0.29 19.95 -1.06
N ALA A 217 1.17 19.73 -2.05
CA ALA A 217 1.63 18.39 -2.44
C ALA A 217 2.50 17.75 -1.34
N LEU A 218 3.40 18.51 -0.71
CA LEU A 218 4.15 18.06 0.47
C LEU A 218 3.22 17.70 1.63
N VAL A 219 2.16 18.48 1.87
CA VAL A 219 1.16 18.19 2.90
C VAL A 219 0.36 16.92 2.57
N MET A 220 -0.06 16.73 1.31
CA MET A 220 -0.78 15.50 0.91
C MET A 220 0.12 14.25 0.90
N GLN A 221 1.41 14.38 0.58
CA GLN A 221 2.39 13.30 0.67
C GLN A 221 2.51 12.78 2.12
N CYS A 222 2.46 13.68 3.11
CA CYS A 222 2.46 13.31 4.52
C CYS A 222 1.15 12.67 4.99
N TYR A 223 0.00 13.06 4.43
CA TYR A 223 -1.29 12.48 4.82
C TYR A 223 -1.52 11.06 4.30
N TRP A 224 -0.88 10.66 3.20
CA TRP A 224 -1.00 9.30 2.65
C TRP A 224 0.01 8.29 3.21
N CYS A 225 1.06 8.74 3.91
CA CYS A 225 1.95 7.84 4.66
C CYS A 225 1.39 7.43 6.04
N TRP A 226 0.20 7.92 6.42
CA TRP A 226 -0.38 7.67 7.75
C TRP A 226 -1.72 6.92 7.73
N PHE A 227 -2.13 6.35 6.59
CA PHE A 227 -3.30 5.49 6.44
C PHE A 227 -2.93 4.27 5.60
#